data_AF-A0A656QHF3-F1
#
_entry.id   AF-A0A656QHF3-F1
#
_cell.length_a   1.000
_cell.length_b   1.000
_cell.length_c   1.000
_cell.angle_alpha   90.00
_cell.angle_beta   90.00
_cell.angle_gamma   90.00
#
_symmetry.space_group_name_H-M   'P 1'
#
loop_
_entity.id
_entity.type
_entity.pdbx_description
1 polymer ?
#
loop_
_entity_poly.entity_id
_entity_poly.type
_entity_poly.pdbx_seq_one_letter_code
_entity_poly.pdbx_strand_id
1 'polypeptide(L)' 'MRLDVTKNTSEDFAMLRRFGLFGPPALIFYDSNGRQERDAQLVGFVGADAFLAHLKKWGQ' A
#
# COMPACT_ATOMS: atom_id res chain seq x y z
N MET A 1 1.74 10.27 0.65
CA MET A 1 0.33 10.54 1.00
C MET A 1 -0.13 9.48 1.99
N ARG A 2 -0.83 9.84 3.07
CA ARG A 2 -1.40 8.86 4.02
C ARG A 2 -2.91 9.02 4.03
N LEU A 3 -3.64 7.94 3.74
CA LEU A 3 -5.09 7.87 3.84
C LEU A 3 -5.44 7.21 5.18
N ASP A 4 -6.20 7.90 6.02
CA ASP A 4 -6.70 7.38 7.30
C ASP A 4 -8.13 6.87 7.09
N VAL A 5 -8.31 5.56 7.19
CA VAL A 5 -9.58 4.86 6.99
C VAL A 5 -10.10 4.24 8.30
N THR A 6 -9.62 4.71 9.47
CA THR A 6 -10.02 4.15 10.77
C THR A 6 -11.53 4.26 11.03
N LYS A 7 -12.22 5.21 10.39
CA LYS A 7 -13.67 5.40 10.51
C LYS A 7 -14.50 4.32 9.80
N ASN A 8 -13.89 3.54 8.91
CA ASN A 8 -14.49 2.41 8.21
C ASN A 8 -15.84 2.75 7.55
N THR A 9 -15.97 3.95 6.98
CA THR A 9 -17.21 4.36 6.30
C THR A 9 -17.36 3.66 4.95
N SER A 10 -18.54 3.78 4.35
CA SER A 10 -18.83 3.24 3.01
C SER A 10 -17.84 3.77 1.95
N GLU A 11 -17.43 5.03 2.08
CA GLU A 11 -16.45 5.70 1.23
C GLU A 11 -15.03 5.15 1.45
N ASP A 12 -14.67 4.86 2.70
CA ASP A 12 -13.39 4.21 3.05
C ASP A 12 -13.31 2.82 2.40
N PHE A 13 -14.40 2.04 2.44
CA PHE A 13 -14.50 0.76 1.76
C PHE A 13 -14.41 0.88 0.24
N ALA A 14 -15.04 1.90 -0.35
CA ALA A 14 -14.96 2.15 -1.79
C ALA A 14 -13.52 2.50 -2.22
N MET A 15 -12.78 3.26 -1.41
CA MET A 15 -11.36 3.53 -1.64
C MET A 15 -10.50 2.27 -1.50
N LEU A 16 -10.69 1.47 -0.45
CA LEU A 16 -9.97 0.21 -0.27
C LEU A 16 -10.17 -0.72 -1.47
N ARG A 17 -11.42 -0.87 -1.96
CA ARG A 17 -11.73 -1.66 -3.17
C ARG A 17 -11.04 -1.12 -4.42
N ARG A 18 -10.91 0.20 -4.60
CA ARG A 18 -10.19 0.79 -5.74
C ARG A 18 -8.71 0.40 -5.76
N PHE A 19 -8.11 0.18 -4.60
CA PHE A 19 -6.72 -0.27 -4.46
C PHE A 19 -6.57 -1.79 -4.30
N GLY A 20 -7.65 -2.56 -4.46
CA GLY A 20 -7.65 -4.02 -4.27
C GLY A 20 -7.39 -4.44 -2.81
N LEU A 21 -7.61 -3.54 -1.86
CA LEU A 21 -7.38 -3.77 -0.45
C LEU A 21 -8.66 -4.21 0.25
N PHE A 22 -8.54 -5.22 1.11
CA PHE A 22 -9.64 -5.67 1.97
C PHE A 22 -9.60 -4.99 3.35
N GLY A 23 -8.47 -4.38 3.71
CA GLY A 23 -8.30 -3.61 4.93
C GLY A 23 -6.83 -3.20 5.16
N PRO A 24 -6.58 -2.30 6.11
CA PRO A 24 -5.24 -1.96 6.56
C PRO A 24 -4.62 -3.06 7.46
N PRO A 25 -3.30 -3.04 7.70
CA PRO A 25 -2.32 -2.12 7.13
C PRO A 25 -1.96 -2.51 5.68
N ALA A 26 -1.80 -1.52 4.82
CA ALA A 26 -1.31 -1.73 3.46
C ALA A 26 -0.43 -0.56 3.01
N LEU A 27 0.60 -0.86 2.23
CA LEU A 27 1.52 0.10 1.65
C LEU A 27 1.44 0.01 0.12
N ILE A 28 1.22 1.15 -0.52
CA ILE A 28 1.11 1.29 -1.96
C ILE A 28 2.30 2.11 -2.45
N PHE A 29 2.96 1.62 -3.49
CA PHE A 29 4.16 2.22 -4.06
C PHE A 29 3.87 2.81 -5.44
N TYR A 30 4.57 3.89 -5.76
CA TYR A 30 4.50 4.58 -7.03
C TYR A 30 5.93 4.81 -7.53
N ASP A 31 6.15 4.68 -8.84
CA ASP A 31 7.41 5.01 -9.48
C ASP A 31 7.64 6.54 -9.55
N SER A 32 8.81 6.95 -10.05
CA SER A 32 9.14 8.37 -10.24
C SER A 32 8.22 9.10 -11.22
N ASN A 33 7.47 8.37 -12.05
CA ASN A 33 6.53 8.90 -13.03
C ASN A 33 5.08 8.96 -12.48
N GLY A 34 4.85 8.58 -11.22
CA GLY A 34 3.54 8.54 -10.60
C GLY A 34 2.68 7.34 -11.00
N ARG A 35 3.27 6.31 -11.63
CA ARG A 35 2.60 5.05 -11.96
C ARG A 35 2.62 4.15 -10.73
N GLN A 36 1.48 3.56 -10.41
CA GLN A 36 1.39 2.63 -9.28
C GLN A 36 2.11 1.31 -9.61
N GLU A 37 3.07 0.94 -8.77
CA GLU A 37 3.78 -0.34 -8.85
C GLU A 37 3.00 -1.39 -8.06
N ARG A 38 2.04 -2.03 -8.72
CA ARG A 38 1.13 -3.00 -8.08
C ARG A 38 1.86 -4.23 -7.52
N ASP A 39 2.94 -4.65 -8.18
CA ASP A 39 3.75 -5.79 -7.75
C ASP A 39 4.62 -5.47 -6.52
N ALA A 40 4.80 -4.18 -6.23
CA ALA A 40 5.45 -3.70 -5.01
C ALA A 40 4.45 -3.52 -3.84
N GLN A 41 3.15 -3.67 -4.06
CA GLN A 41 2.16 -3.46 -3.00
C GLN A 41 2.35 -4.46 -1.86
N LEU A 42 2.37 -3.96 -0.62
CA LEU A 42 2.43 -4.77 0.59
C LEU A 42 1.08 -4.71 1.30
N VAL A 43 0.53 -5.88 1.61
CA VAL A 43 -0.73 -6.03 2.34
C VAL A 43 -0.46 -6.78 3.64
N GLY A 44 -0.95 -6.24 4.76
CA GLY A 44 -0.68 -6.76 6.09
C GLY A 44 0.63 -6.22 6.69
N PHE A 45 0.99 -6.79 7.83
CA PHE A 45 2.21 -6.42 8.54
C PHE A 45 3.44 -7.04 7.87
N VAL A 46 4.48 -6.23 7.69
CA VAL A 46 5.79 -6.67 7.18
C VAL A 46 6.85 -6.23 8.17
N GLY A 47 7.68 -7.17 8.63
CA GLY A 47 8.79 -6.88 9.55
C GLY A 47 9.87 -6.00 8.89
N ALA A 48 10.70 -5.35 9.72
CA ALA A 48 11.70 -4.38 9.26
C ALA A 48 12.66 -4.94 8.20
N ASP A 49 13.21 -6.14 8.40
CA ASP A 49 14.16 -6.74 7.46
C ASP A 49 13.51 -7.07 6.11
N ALA A 50 12.29 -7.63 6.13
CA ALA A 50 11.52 -7.92 4.93
C ALA A 50 11.13 -6.63 4.19
N PHE A 51 10.80 -5.57 4.94
CA PHE A 51 10.51 -4.26 4.38
C PHE A 51 11.76 -3.63 3.73
N LEU A 52 12.92 -3.70 4.37
CA LEU A 52 14.18 -3.21 3.79
C LEU A 52 14.58 -3.99 2.54
N ALA A 53 14.44 -5.31 2.54
CA ALA A 53 14.68 -6.14 1.36
C ALA A 53 13.73 -5.76 0.21
N HIS A 54 12.47 -5.48 0.53
CA HIS A 54 11.48 -5.02 -0.43
C HIS A 54 11.85 -3.66 -1.03
N LEU A 55 12.25 -2.68 -0.20
CA LEU A 55 12.70 -1.37 -0.69
C LEU A 55 13.92 -1.48 -1.60
N LYS A 56 14.88 -2.37 -1.31
CA LYS A 56 16.03 -2.59 -2.20
C LYS A 56 15.63 -3.16 -3.55
N LYS A 57 14.57 -3.98 -3.59
CA LYS A 57 14.06 -4.60 -4.82
C LYS A 57 13.34 -3.58 -5.72
N TRP A 58 12.64 -2.61 -5.14
CA TRP A 58 11.72 -1.71 -5.86
C TRP A 58 12.11 -0.22 -5.83
N GLY A 59 13.10 0.17 -5.03
CA GLY A 59 13.55 1.56 -4.87
C GLY A 59 14.61 2.00 -5.88
N GLN A 60 14.56 1.48 -7.11
CA GLN A 60 15.46 1.87 -8.20
C GLN A 60 14.86 2.98 -9.07
#